data_AF-A0A3B9K002-F1
#
_entry.id   AF-A0A3B9K002-F1
#
_cell.length_a   1.000
_cell.length_b   1.000
_cell.length_c   1.000
_cell.angle_alpha   90.00
_cell.angle_beta   90.00
_cell.angle_gamma   90.00
#
_symmetry.space_group_name_H-M   'P 1'
#
loop_
_entity.id
_entity.type
_entity.pdbx_description
1 polymer ?
#
loop_
_entity_poly.entity_id
_entity_poly.type
_entity_poly.pdbx_seq_one_letter_code
_entity_poly.pdbx_strand_id
1 'polypeptide(L)' 'MRFYLKLSEREAEPTPKALDSKPIIRVGLLIWLLVFVGLAVFYPALADAGLQWWLHTSLVGISLGIIGLYIIRND' A
#
# COMPACT_ATOMS: atom_id res chain seq x y z
N MET A 1 -35.00 -1.12 -6.00
CA MET A 1 -34.17 -0.76 -4.83
C MET A 1 -34.99 0.12 -3.91
N ARG A 2 -35.05 -0.20 -2.60
CA ARG A 2 -35.74 0.66 -1.60
C ARG A 2 -34.75 1.70 -1.10
N PHE A 3 -35.06 2.98 -1.28
CA PHE A 3 -34.19 4.09 -0.87
C PHE A 3 -34.42 4.56 0.58
N TYR A 4 -35.46 4.02 1.24
CA TYR A 4 -35.78 4.30 2.65
C TYR A 4 -36.04 2.98 3.39
N LEU A 5 -35.30 2.78 4.49
CA LEU A 5 -35.56 1.76 5.51
C LEU A 5 -36.14 2.45 6.74
N LYS A 6 -37.27 1.95 7.25
CA LYS A 6 -37.82 2.44 8.51
C LYS A 6 -36.90 2.05 9.65
N LEU A 7 -36.87 2.85 10.72
CA LEU A 7 -36.00 2.59 11.87
C LEU A 7 -36.26 1.20 12.50
N SER A 8 -37.50 0.72 12.44
CA SER A 8 -37.91 -0.62 12.90
C SER A 8 -37.39 -1.78 12.05
N GLU A 9 -36.96 -1.50 10.82
CA GLU A 9 -36.43 -2.48 9.86
C GLU A 9 -34.90 -2.43 9.80
N ARG A 10 -34.25 -1.55 10.58
CA ARG A 10 -32.80 -1.50 10.66
C ARG A 10 -32.31 -2.72 11.41
N GLU A 11 -31.60 -3.59 10.71
CA GLU A 11 -30.77 -4.60 11.35
C GLU A 11 -29.65 -3.93 12.15
N ALA A 12 -29.11 -4.66 13.13
CA ALA A 12 -27.98 -4.18 13.91
C ALA A 12 -26.80 -3.85 12.98
N GLU A 13 -26.00 -2.85 13.33
CA GLU A 13 -24.83 -2.52 12.54
C GLU A 13 -23.93 -3.75 12.38
N PRO A 14 -23.49 -4.06 11.16
CA PRO A 14 -22.59 -5.19 10.96
C PRO A 14 -21.31 -4.93 11.74
N THR A 15 -20.88 -5.93 12.52
CA THR A 15 -19.61 -5.84 13.24
C THR A 15 -18.47 -5.63 12.24
N PRO A 16 -17.51 -4.72 12.51
CA PRO A 16 -16.35 -4.53 11.65
C PRO A 16 -15.69 -5.87 11.34
N LYS A 17 -15.56 -6.19 10.05
CA LYS A 17 -14.90 -7.42 9.64
C LYS A 17 -13.40 -7.26 9.87
N ALA A 18 -12.81 -8.15 10.66
CA ALA A 18 -11.36 -8.21 10.80
C ALA A 18 -10.75 -8.51 9.42
N LEU A 19 -10.03 -7.53 8.87
CA LEU A 19 -9.27 -7.68 7.63
C LEU A 19 -7.80 -7.86 7.99
N ASP A 20 -7.18 -8.95 7.52
CA ASP A 20 -5.73 -9.06 7.57
C ASP A 20 -5.13 -8.14 6.51
N SER A 21 -4.61 -7.00 6.96
CA SER A 21 -3.98 -5.99 6.11
C SER A 21 -2.54 -6.35 5.73
N LYS A 22 -1.91 -7.34 6.38
CA LYS A 22 -0.50 -7.70 6.16
C LYS A 22 -0.19 -8.10 4.71
N PRO A 23 -1.03 -8.89 4.00
CA PRO A 23 -0.80 -9.22 2.60
C PRO A 23 -0.77 -7.99 1.69
N ILE A 24 -1.64 -7.01 1.92
CA ILE A 24 -1.71 -5.78 1.12
C ILE A 24 -0.41 -4.99 1.25
N ILE A 25 0.09 -4.84 2.48
CA ILE A 25 1.35 -4.13 2.74
C ILE A 25 2.54 -4.88 2.12
N ARG A 26 2.58 -6.22 2.24
CA ARG A 26 3.64 -7.04 1.62
C ARG A 26 3.67 -6.89 0.10
N VAL A 27 2.51 -6.90 -0.55
CA VAL A 27 2.43 -6.71 -2.02
C VAL A 27 2.94 -5.32 -2.41
N GLY A 28 2.50 -4.27 -1.71
CA GLY A 28 2.99 -2.91 -1.95
C GLY A 28 4.51 -2.77 -1.75
N LEU A 29 5.05 -3.36 -0.68
CA LEU A 29 6.48 -3.39 -0.40
C LEU A 29 7.26 -4.12 -1.50
N LEU A 30 6.78 -5.28 -1.95
CA LEU A 30 7.39 -6.05 -3.02
C LEU A 30 7.41 -5.28 -4.35
N ILE A 31 6.31 -4.60 -4.69
CA ILE A 31 6.23 -3.76 -5.89
C ILE A 31 7.30 -2.67 -5.83
N TRP A 32 7.42 -1.94 -4.71
CA TRP A 32 8.41 -0.88 -4.59
C TRP A 32 9.86 -1.39 -4.60
N LEU A 33 10.12 -2.57 -4.04
CA LEU A 33 11.42 -3.24 -4.15
C LEU A 33 11.75 -3.57 -5.61
N LEU A 34 10.79 -4.14 -6.35
CA LEU A 34 10.99 -4.45 -7.78
C LEU A 34 11.22 -3.19 -8.61
N VAL A 35 10.49 -2.12 -8.33
CA VAL A 35 10.69 -0.82 -8.97
C VAL A 35 12.09 -0.28 -8.66
N PHE A 36 12.52 -0.29 -7.40
CA PHE A 36 13.87 0.16 -7.02
C PHE A 36 14.95 -0.63 -7.76
N VAL A 37 14.85 -1.96 -7.80
CA VAL A 37 15.79 -2.83 -8.52
C VAL A 37 15.79 -2.53 -10.02
N GLY A 38 14.61 -2.37 -10.64
CA GLY A 38 14.51 -1.99 -12.04
C GLY A 38 15.17 -0.65 -12.34
N LEU A 39 14.88 0.38 -11.54
CA LEU A 39 15.49 1.72 -11.67
C LEU A 39 17.01 1.67 -11.47
N ALA A 40 17.51 0.86 -10.54
CA ALA A 40 18.94 0.70 -10.30
C ALA A 40 19.65 0.00 -11.48
N VAL A 41 19.04 -1.04 -12.07
CA VAL A 41 19.57 -1.71 -13.27
C VAL A 41 19.64 -0.76 -14.47
N PHE A 42 18.62 0.08 -14.64
CA PHE A 42 18.55 1.07 -15.74
C PHE A 42 19.05 2.46 -15.34
N TYR A 43 19.90 2.56 -14.32
CA TYR A 43 20.32 3.84 -13.76
C TYR A 43 20.96 4.80 -14.79
N PRO A 44 21.82 4.37 -15.74
CA PRO A 44 22.38 5.28 -16.74
C PRO A 44 21.30 5.95 -17.59
N ALA A 45 20.36 5.17 -18.13
CA ALA A 45 19.24 5.68 -18.92
C ALA A 45 18.31 6.59 -18.09
N LEU A 46 18.13 6.26 -16.80
CA LEU A 46 17.34 7.07 -15.87
C LEU A 46 18.01 8.43 -15.58
N ALA A 47 19.34 8.44 -15.47
CA ALA A 47 20.13 9.66 -15.28
C ALA A 47 20.10 10.55 -16.51
N ASP A 48 20.28 9.97 -17.70
CA ASP A 48 20.19 10.70 -18.98
C ASP A 48 18.81 11.35 -19.18
N ALA A 49 17.75 10.69 -18.70
CA ALA A 49 16.39 11.21 -18.74
C ALA A 49 16.06 12.20 -17.61
N GLY A 50 16.95 12.45 -16.65
CA GLY A 50 16.71 13.31 -15.49
C GLY A 50 15.68 12.76 -14.50
N LEU A 51 15.45 11.44 -14.51
CA LEU A 51 14.39 10.77 -13.75
C LEU A 51 14.90 10.10 -12.46
N GLN A 52 16.12 10.42 -12.01
CA GLN A 52 16.75 9.81 -10.83
C GLN A 52 15.93 9.98 -9.55
N TRP A 53 15.06 11.00 -9.48
CA TRP A 53 14.17 11.22 -8.34
C TRP A 53 13.24 10.03 -8.05
N TRP A 54 12.93 9.21 -9.06
CA TRP A 54 12.16 7.98 -8.89
C TRP A 54 12.82 6.96 -7.96
N LEU A 55 14.16 6.95 -7.85
CA LEU A 55 14.83 6.12 -6.87
C LEU A 55 14.45 6.53 -5.45
N HIS A 56 14.42 7.84 -5.15
CA HIS A 56 13.98 8.34 -3.86
C HIS A 56 12.51 8.01 -3.59
N THR A 57 11.64 8.13 -4.59
CA THR A 57 10.23 7.72 -4.49
C THR A 57 10.10 6.24 -4.11
N SER A 58 10.85 5.37 -4.77
CA SER A 58 10.82 3.93 -4.46
C SER A 58 11.39 3.61 -3.08
N LEU A 59 12.42 4.32 -2.63
CA LEU A 59 12.92 4.21 -1.25
C LEU A 59 11.85 4.61 -0.22
N VAL A 60 11.14 5.73 -0.45
CA VAL A 60 10.02 6.14 0.41
C VAL A 60 8.94 5.05 0.45
N GLY A 61 8.58 4.48 -0.70
CA GLY A 61 7.62 3.37 -0.77
C GLY A 61 8.05 2.14 0.03
N ILE A 62 9.32 1.75 -0.06
CA ILE A 62 9.90 0.65 0.73
C ILE A 62 9.84 0.98 2.23
N SER A 63 10.28 2.17 2.63
CA SER A 63 10.25 2.61 4.02
C SER A 63 8.84 2.59 4.59
N LEU A 64 7.84 3.10 3.85
CA LEU A 64 6.44 3.07 4.25
C LEU A 64 5.92 1.63 4.41
N GLY A 65 6.30 0.72 3.51
CA GLY A 65 5.94 -0.70 3.63
C GLY A 65 6.52 -1.37 4.87
N ILE A 66 7.79 -1.09 5.19
CA ILE A 66 8.45 -1.61 6.41
C ILE A 66 7.78 -1.03 7.67
N ILE A 67 7.55 0.28 7.69
CA ILE A 67 6.87 0.96 8.81
C ILE A 67 5.46 0.38 8.99
N GLY A 68 4.70 0.20 7.92
CA GLY A 68 3.36 -0.39 7.98
C GLY A 68 3.35 -1.80 8.57
N LEU A 69 4.32 -2.65 8.20
CA LEU A 69 4.44 -3.99 8.79
C LEU A 69 4.85 -3.95 10.27
N TYR A 70 5.67 -2.98 10.67
CA TYR A 70 6.04 -2.79 12.07
C TYR A 70 4.85 -2.34 12.92
N ILE A 71 4.04 -1.41 12.43
CA ILE A 71 2.84 -0.92 13.13
C ILE A 71 1.83 -2.07 13.31
N ILE A 72 1.49 -2.77 12.22
CA ILE A 72 0.46 -3.83 12.26
C ILE A 72 0.95 -5.10 12.97
N ARG A 73 2.26 -5.27 13.18
CA ARG A 73 2.76 -6.35 14.06
C ARG A 73 2.30 -6.16 15.51
N ASN A 74 2.09 -4.92 15.93
CA ASN A 74 1.71 -4.56 17.30
C ASN A 74 0.19 -4.42 17.49
N ASP A 75 -0.60 -4.64 16.44
CA ASP A 75 -2.07 -4.78 16.49
C ASP A 75 -2.47 -6.23 16.78
#